data_AF-A0AAW0PFR9-F1
#
_entry.id   AF-A0AAW0PFR9-F1
#
_cell.length_a   1.000
_cell.length_b   1.000
_cell.length_c   1.000
_cell.angle_alpha   90.00
_cell.angle_beta   90.00
_cell.angle_gamma   90.00
#
_symmetry.space_group_name_H-M   'P 1'
#
loop_
_entity.id
_entity.type
_entity.pdbx_description
1 polymer ?
#
loop_
_entity_poly.entity_id
_entity_poly.type
_entity_poly.pdbx_seq_one_letter_code
_entity_poly.pdbx_strand_id
1 'polypeptide(L)'
;MNDKIKQVNSWLNSVFGEQSVPKFEVNARTVEILYKLSQASEGRCRDTELLIEDLNQKASEYQADSAHYQDVLLQGAGLSCASLSHQCTDYLSTLVDSAVTLGIRDISLGKYLSSAVNDLSNELLGAEKSNRRLERDVKTLRKNLESTLILRENLQEDKNKTIKTQTVESAKAEERLLNMDFVTTKAKELGHRRERAEVQLLSRNMDKSLTHQSIVQLSQEVTALKQEIVPLKKKLEPYMDLCPNPSLAQVKIQEAKTELASLDSKLEIGMEFK
;
A
#
# COMPACT_ATOMS: atom_id res chain seq x y z
N MET A 1 71.34 -51.01 -28.09
CA MET A 1 70.28 -50.11 -28.61
C MET A 1 69.14 -50.90 -29.26
N ASN A 2 69.46 -51.90 -30.09
CA ASN A 2 68.46 -52.73 -30.77
C ASN A 2 67.53 -53.50 -29.81
N ASP A 3 68.05 -54.03 -28.69
CA ASP A 3 67.24 -54.81 -27.74
C ASP A 3 66.25 -53.95 -26.94
N LYS A 4 66.64 -52.71 -26.61
CA LYS A 4 65.73 -51.74 -25.94
C LYS A 4 64.56 -51.36 -26.85
N ILE A 5 64.82 -51.18 -28.14
CA ILE A 5 63.78 -50.86 -29.13
C ILE A 5 62.80 -52.04 -29.30
N LYS A 6 63.30 -53.28 -29.32
CA LYS A 6 62.45 -54.48 -29.37
C LYS A 6 61.53 -54.60 -28.15
N GLN A 7 62.07 -54.38 -26.95
CA GLN A 7 61.27 -54.42 -25.72
C GLN A 7 60.21 -53.31 -25.68
N VAL A 8 60.56 -52.08 -26.10
CA VAL A 8 59.62 -50.97 -26.20
C VAL A 8 58.51 -51.26 -27.21
N ASN A 9 58.83 -51.80 -28.39
CA ASN A 9 57.82 -52.13 -29.40
C ASN A 9 56.90 -53.27 -28.94
N SER A 10 57.42 -54.29 -28.25
CA SER A 10 56.61 -55.36 -27.65
C SER A 10 55.68 -54.84 -26.56
N TRP A 11 56.18 -53.94 -25.70
CA TRP A 11 55.38 -53.30 -24.67
C TRP A 11 54.30 -52.40 -25.28
N LEU A 12 54.62 -51.58 -26.28
CA LEU A 12 53.65 -50.75 -26.98
C LEU A 12 52.55 -51.60 -27.64
N ASN A 13 52.91 -52.71 -28.30
CA ASN A 13 51.91 -53.64 -28.85
C ASN A 13 51.00 -54.24 -27.77
N SER A 14 51.55 -54.56 -26.59
CA SER A 14 50.75 -55.07 -25.46
C SER A 14 49.80 -54.00 -24.91
N VAL A 15 50.27 -52.76 -24.75
CA VAL A 15 49.48 -51.64 -24.21
C VAL A 15 48.37 -51.20 -25.18
N PHE A 16 48.65 -51.19 -26.49
CA PHE A 16 47.67 -50.76 -27.51
C PHE A 16 46.77 -51.91 -28.00
N GLY A 17 47.08 -53.16 -27.68
CA GLY A 17 46.25 -54.32 -28.00
C GLY A 17 45.95 -54.45 -29.50
N GLU A 18 44.67 -54.33 -29.88
CA GLU A 18 44.21 -54.38 -31.28
C GLU A 18 44.37 -53.05 -32.04
N GLN A 19 44.73 -51.95 -31.36
CA GLN A 19 44.89 -50.65 -31.97
C GLN A 19 46.32 -50.47 -32.52
N SER A 20 46.44 -49.88 -33.72
CA SER A 20 47.75 -49.63 -34.32
C SER A 20 48.56 -48.64 -33.50
N VAL A 21 49.81 -48.99 -33.14
CA VAL A 21 50.72 -48.10 -32.41
C VAL A 21 50.92 -46.80 -33.21
N PRO A 22 50.70 -45.61 -32.60
CA PRO A 22 50.91 -44.33 -33.25
C PRO A 22 52.35 -44.17 -33.76
N LYS A 23 52.52 -43.56 -34.93
CA LYS A 23 53.86 -43.30 -35.49
C LYS A 23 54.61 -42.34 -34.57
N PHE A 24 55.79 -42.75 -34.12
CA PHE A 24 56.67 -41.93 -33.27
C PHE A 24 58.09 -41.87 -33.84
N GLU A 25 58.83 -40.83 -33.51
CA GLU A 25 60.22 -40.67 -33.92
C GLU A 25 61.14 -41.57 -33.10
N VAL A 26 61.83 -42.50 -33.77
CA VAL A 26 62.79 -43.42 -33.16
C VAL A 26 64.14 -42.71 -32.99
N ASN A 27 64.26 -41.90 -31.94
CA ASN A 27 65.47 -41.22 -31.52
C ASN A 27 66.04 -41.90 -30.26
N ALA A 28 67.36 -41.83 -30.03
CA ALA A 28 68.00 -42.40 -28.84
C ALA A 28 67.35 -41.94 -27.53
N ARG A 29 67.00 -40.65 -27.46
CA ARG A 29 66.32 -40.05 -26.31
C ARG A 29 64.89 -40.56 -26.14
N THR A 30 64.13 -40.71 -27.23
CA THR A 30 62.73 -41.15 -27.16
C THR A 30 62.64 -42.63 -26.79
N VAL A 31 63.52 -43.46 -27.35
CA VAL A 31 63.63 -44.89 -27.01
C VAL A 31 64.01 -45.08 -25.53
N GLU A 32 64.92 -44.28 -24.98
CA GLU A 32 65.29 -44.39 -23.57
C GLU A 32 64.14 -43.99 -22.62
N ILE A 33 63.39 -42.94 -22.96
CA ILE A 33 62.21 -42.51 -22.18
C ILE A 33 61.13 -43.59 -22.23
N LEU A 34 60.81 -44.13 -23.41
CA LEU A 34 59.83 -45.19 -23.57
C LEU A 34 60.26 -46.48 -22.86
N TYR A 35 61.55 -46.80 -22.85
CA TYR A 35 62.10 -47.94 -22.13
C TYR A 35 61.98 -47.80 -20.60
N LYS A 36 62.25 -46.60 -20.05
CA LYS A 36 62.02 -46.33 -18.62
C LYS A 36 60.53 -46.38 -18.29
N LEU A 37 59.69 -45.87 -19.19
CA LEU A 37 58.23 -45.92 -19.02
C LEU A 37 57.69 -47.35 -19.05
N SER A 38 58.21 -48.20 -19.94
CA SER A 38 57.82 -49.61 -20.01
C SER A 38 58.18 -50.34 -18.72
N GLN A 39 59.40 -50.17 -18.21
CA GLN A 39 59.81 -50.76 -16.93
C GLN A 39 58.96 -50.27 -15.76
N ALA A 40 58.68 -48.97 -15.69
CA ALA A 40 57.85 -48.41 -14.62
C ALA A 40 56.39 -48.88 -14.75
N SER A 41 55.88 -49.05 -15.96
CA SER A 41 54.54 -49.59 -16.22
C SER A 41 54.45 -51.06 -15.80
N GLU A 42 55.40 -51.89 -16.24
CA GLU A 42 55.45 -53.32 -15.90
C GLU A 42 55.60 -53.53 -14.39
N GLY A 43 56.44 -52.71 -13.73
CA GLY A 43 56.58 -52.73 -12.26
C GLY A 43 55.26 -52.42 -11.56
N ARG A 44 54.58 -51.33 -11.95
CA ARG A 44 53.27 -50.98 -11.38
C ARG A 44 52.20 -52.02 -11.66
N CYS A 45 52.15 -52.58 -12.86
CA CYS A 45 51.20 -53.63 -13.22
C CYS A 45 51.42 -54.87 -12.32
N ARG A 46 52.67 -55.29 -12.13
CA ARG A 46 53.01 -56.38 -11.22
C ARG A 46 52.60 -56.10 -9.78
N ASP A 47 52.87 -54.89 -9.28
CA ASP A 47 52.48 -54.51 -7.92
C ASP A 47 50.95 -54.51 -7.75
N THR A 48 50.20 -54.04 -8.75
CA THR A 48 48.74 -54.10 -8.72
C THR A 48 48.21 -55.53 -8.81
N GLU A 49 48.84 -56.40 -9.59
CA GLU A 49 48.49 -57.83 -9.67
C GLU A 49 48.71 -58.51 -8.33
N LEU A 50 49.85 -58.29 -7.68
CA LEU A 50 50.14 -58.82 -6.34
C LEU A 50 49.14 -58.31 -5.30
N LEU A 51 48.75 -57.04 -5.35
CA LEU A 51 47.73 -56.49 -4.46
C LEU A 51 46.35 -57.14 -4.69
N ILE A 52 45.98 -57.37 -5.95
CA ILE A 52 44.73 -58.06 -6.29
C ILE A 52 44.78 -59.50 -5.76
N GLU A 53 45.91 -60.20 -5.90
CA GLU A 53 46.10 -61.55 -5.39
C GLU A 53 45.99 -61.60 -3.86
N ASP A 54 46.64 -60.69 -3.13
CA ASP A 54 46.54 -60.57 -1.67
C ASP A 54 45.10 -60.27 -1.21
N LEU A 55 44.40 -59.37 -1.90
CA LEU A 55 43.00 -59.07 -1.59
C LEU A 55 42.07 -60.26 -1.85
N ASN A 56 42.30 -61.00 -2.94
CA ASN A 56 41.52 -62.21 -3.25
C ASN A 56 41.81 -63.32 -2.23
N GLN A 57 43.06 -63.49 -1.83
CA GLN A 57 43.43 -64.43 -0.77
C GLN A 57 42.73 -64.06 0.53
N LYS A 58 42.83 -62.80 0.98
CA LYS A 58 42.12 -62.32 2.18
C LYS A 58 40.62 -62.51 2.08
N ALA A 59 40.01 -62.23 0.92
CA ALA A 59 38.60 -62.46 0.71
C ALA A 59 38.24 -63.94 0.87
N SER A 60 39.06 -64.84 0.33
CA SER A 60 38.87 -66.29 0.47
C SER A 60 39.06 -66.77 1.92
N GLU A 61 40.04 -66.22 2.65
CA GLU A 61 40.27 -66.50 4.07
C GLU A 61 39.09 -66.03 4.92
N TYR A 62 38.62 -64.79 4.72
CA TYR A 62 37.43 -64.29 5.42
C TYR A 62 36.17 -65.10 5.11
N GLN A 63 36.02 -65.57 3.87
CA GLN A 63 34.90 -66.44 3.50
C GLN A 63 35.00 -67.80 4.18
N ALA A 64 36.19 -68.38 4.26
CA ALA A 64 36.45 -69.64 4.95
C ALA A 64 36.24 -69.49 6.47
N ASP A 65 36.73 -68.42 7.08
CA ASP A 65 36.50 -68.10 8.49
C ASP A 65 35.02 -67.89 8.77
N SER A 66 34.30 -67.16 7.92
CA SER A 66 32.84 -66.99 8.04
C SER A 66 32.11 -68.34 7.99
N ALA A 67 32.50 -69.23 7.08
CA ALA A 67 31.93 -70.57 6.99
C ALA A 67 32.28 -71.42 8.22
N HIS A 68 33.51 -71.32 8.72
CA HIS A 68 33.96 -71.99 9.93
C HIS A 68 33.18 -71.52 11.16
N TYR A 69 33.06 -70.21 11.37
CA TYR A 69 32.27 -69.67 12.47
C TYR A 69 30.80 -70.05 12.35
N GLN A 70 30.25 -70.06 11.15
CA GLN A 70 28.88 -70.53 10.92
C GLN A 70 28.72 -71.99 11.33
N ASP A 71 29.65 -72.88 10.94
CA ASP A 71 29.63 -74.30 11.32
C ASP A 71 29.82 -74.49 12.83
N VAL A 72 30.76 -73.75 13.46
CA VAL A 72 30.98 -73.77 14.91
C VAL A 72 29.75 -73.29 15.68
N LEU A 73 29.06 -72.25 15.21
CA LEU A 73 27.82 -71.76 15.84
C LEU A 73 26.67 -72.77 15.65
N LEU A 74 26.55 -73.39 14.48
CA LEU A 74 25.56 -74.43 14.21
C LEU A 74 25.78 -75.68 15.06
N GLN A 75 27.02 -76.17 15.16
CA GLN A 75 27.36 -77.39 15.90
C GLN A 75 27.52 -77.16 17.41
N GLY A 76 28.16 -76.07 17.83
CA GLY A 76 28.54 -75.80 19.22
C GLY A 76 27.43 -75.13 20.04
N ALA A 77 26.65 -74.23 19.44
CA ALA A 77 25.51 -73.59 20.11
C ALA A 77 24.17 -74.25 19.74
N GLY A 78 24.17 -75.22 18.82
CA GLY A 78 22.97 -75.92 18.37
C GLY A 78 21.95 -75.00 17.70
N LEU A 79 22.36 -73.83 17.20
CA LEU A 79 21.50 -72.78 16.61
C LEU A 79 21.09 -73.13 15.17
N SER A 80 20.53 -74.32 14.97
CA SER A 80 19.86 -74.65 13.71
C SER A 80 18.53 -73.90 13.62
N CYS A 81 18.06 -73.54 12.42
CA CYS A 81 16.70 -73.03 12.25
C CYS A 81 15.63 -73.97 12.83
N ALA A 82 15.95 -75.27 12.96
CA ALA A 82 15.08 -76.27 13.55
C ALA A 82 15.05 -76.27 15.10
N SER A 83 16.00 -75.61 15.77
CA SER A 83 16.07 -75.53 17.24
C SER A 83 15.54 -74.20 17.80
N LEU A 84 15.17 -73.26 16.92
CA LEU A 84 14.56 -72.00 17.30
C LEU A 84 13.15 -72.23 17.86
N SER A 85 12.78 -71.43 18.87
CA SER A 85 11.40 -71.44 19.37
C SER A 85 10.43 -70.96 18.29
N HIS A 86 9.17 -71.39 18.39
CA HIS A 86 8.10 -70.95 17.48
C HIS A 86 8.02 -69.41 17.43
N GLN A 87 8.15 -68.74 18.58
CA GLN A 87 8.13 -67.28 18.67
C GLN A 87 9.28 -66.63 17.90
N CYS A 88 10.49 -67.17 17.98
CA CYS A 88 11.63 -66.64 17.22
C CYS A 88 11.43 -66.80 15.71
N THR A 89 10.84 -67.93 15.32
CA THR A 89 10.51 -68.22 13.92
C THR A 89 9.43 -67.26 13.39
N ASP A 90 8.42 -66.95 14.20
CA ASP A 90 7.38 -65.95 13.87
C ASP A 90 7.96 -64.53 13.75
N TYR A 91 8.90 -64.15 14.62
CA TYR A 91 9.58 -62.85 14.50
C TYR A 91 10.46 -62.77 13.24
N LEU A 92 11.12 -63.86 12.87
CA LEU A 92 11.90 -63.91 11.63
C LEU A 92 11.00 -63.91 10.39
N SER A 93 9.87 -64.61 10.40
CA SER A 93 8.93 -64.59 9.27
C SER A 93 8.31 -63.21 9.08
N THR A 94 7.85 -62.57 10.16
CA THR A 94 7.31 -61.19 10.10
C THR A 94 8.36 -60.18 9.62
N LEU A 95 9.62 -60.35 9.98
CA LEU A 95 10.72 -59.53 9.47
C LEU A 95 10.97 -59.75 7.97
N VAL A 96 10.95 -61.02 7.53
CA VAL A 96 11.07 -61.37 6.10
C VAL A 96 9.89 -60.81 5.30
N ASP A 97 8.67 -60.95 5.79
CA ASP A 97 7.46 -60.40 5.16
C ASP A 97 7.53 -58.86 5.07
N SER A 98 8.02 -58.23 6.12
CA SER A 98 8.30 -56.78 6.13
C SER A 98 9.36 -56.41 5.09
N ALA A 99 10.44 -57.18 4.95
CA ALA A 99 11.46 -56.93 3.93
C ALA A 99 10.94 -57.12 2.50
N VAL A 100 10.06 -58.11 2.29
CA VAL A 100 9.40 -58.38 1.00
C VAL A 100 8.42 -57.26 0.63
N THR A 101 7.59 -56.81 1.58
CA THR A 101 6.66 -55.69 1.35
C THR A 101 7.40 -54.38 1.06
N LEU A 102 8.59 -54.20 1.63
CA LEU A 102 9.49 -53.07 1.36
C LEU A 102 10.32 -53.25 0.06
N GLY A 103 10.22 -54.39 -0.63
CA GLY A 103 10.83 -54.62 -1.94
C GLY A 103 12.35 -54.84 -1.95
N ILE A 104 12.93 -55.29 -0.83
CA ILE A 104 14.38 -55.41 -0.67
C ILE A 104 14.85 -56.78 -1.16
N ARG A 105 15.68 -56.81 -2.23
CA ARG A 105 16.11 -58.05 -2.91
C ARG A 105 17.30 -58.77 -2.26
N ASP A 106 18.11 -58.08 -1.46
CA ASP A 106 19.29 -58.65 -0.78
C ASP A 106 19.15 -58.51 0.75
N ILE A 107 18.88 -59.62 1.44
CA ILE A 107 18.72 -59.70 2.91
C ILE A 107 20.09 -59.90 3.59
N SER A 108 21.18 -59.41 2.99
CA SER A 108 22.42 -59.26 3.76
C SER A 108 22.15 -58.20 4.83
N LEU A 109 22.04 -58.61 6.10
CA LEU A 109 21.63 -57.78 7.25
C LEU A 109 22.30 -56.41 7.29
N GLY A 110 23.58 -56.32 6.90
CA GLY A 110 24.34 -55.07 6.86
C GLY A 110 23.84 -54.05 5.81
N LYS A 111 23.33 -54.49 4.65
CA LYS A 111 22.78 -53.58 3.63
C LYS A 111 21.32 -53.22 3.93
N TYR A 112 20.54 -54.17 4.43
CA TYR A 112 19.13 -53.98 4.81
C TYR A 112 19.00 -52.97 5.97
N LEU A 113 19.72 -53.20 7.07
CA LEU A 113 19.59 -52.37 8.26
C LEU A 113 20.20 -50.98 8.09
N SER A 114 21.25 -50.83 7.28
CA SER A 114 21.93 -49.53 7.17
C SER A 114 21.45 -48.67 6.00
N SER A 115 21.10 -49.25 4.85
CA SER A 115 20.65 -48.44 3.70
C SER A 115 19.16 -48.18 3.75
N ALA A 116 18.34 -49.24 3.75
CA ALA A 116 16.89 -49.08 3.64
C ALA A 116 16.28 -48.33 4.83
N VAL A 117 16.73 -48.64 6.05
CA VAL A 117 16.27 -47.94 7.26
C VAL A 117 16.69 -46.47 7.24
N ASN A 118 17.88 -46.15 6.73
CA ASN A 118 18.35 -44.77 6.64
C ASN A 118 17.58 -43.98 5.57
N ASP A 119 17.31 -44.60 4.41
CA ASP A 119 16.51 -44.00 3.35
C ASP A 119 15.08 -43.70 3.83
N LEU A 120 14.43 -44.68 4.47
CA LEU A 120 13.11 -44.51 5.10
C LEU A 120 13.13 -43.45 6.20
N SER A 121 14.18 -43.41 7.02
CA SER A 121 14.33 -42.39 8.08
C SER A 121 14.49 -40.98 7.49
N ASN A 122 15.20 -40.85 6.37
CA ASN A 122 15.36 -39.59 5.66
C ASN A 122 14.05 -39.14 5.01
N GLU A 123 13.30 -40.05 4.38
CA GLU A 123 11.98 -39.79 3.83
C GLU A 123 11.00 -39.35 4.92
N LEU A 124 10.96 -40.06 6.06
CA LEU A 124 10.13 -39.72 7.21
C LEU A 124 10.48 -38.32 7.74
N LEU A 125 11.78 -38.02 7.92
CA LEU A 125 12.22 -36.71 8.37
C LEU A 125 11.87 -35.60 7.35
N GLY A 126 11.97 -35.90 6.05
CA GLY A 126 11.55 -35.00 4.97
C GLY A 126 10.05 -34.69 5.02
N ALA A 127 9.23 -35.74 5.17
CA ALA A 127 7.79 -35.63 5.33
C ALA A 127 7.41 -34.82 6.58
N GLU A 128 8.05 -35.08 7.72
CA GLU A 128 7.83 -34.33 8.96
C GLU A 128 8.17 -32.85 8.82
N LYS A 129 9.31 -32.52 8.17
CA LYS A 129 9.70 -31.13 7.91
C LYS A 129 8.69 -30.42 7.02
N SER A 130 8.21 -31.09 5.97
CA SER A 130 7.17 -30.59 5.08
C SER A 130 5.86 -30.35 5.84
N ASN A 131 5.45 -31.31 6.68
CA ASN A 131 4.23 -31.19 7.47
C ASN A 131 4.30 -30.02 8.46
N ARG A 132 5.42 -29.87 9.19
CA ARG A 132 5.65 -28.70 10.07
C ARG A 132 5.63 -27.38 9.31
N ARG A 133 6.07 -27.35 8.04
CA ARG A 133 5.97 -26.16 7.19
C ARG A 133 4.52 -25.85 6.84
N LEU A 134 3.77 -26.85 6.37
CA LEU A 134 2.35 -26.69 6.05
C LEU A 134 1.53 -26.25 7.27
N GLU A 135 1.81 -26.76 8.46
CA GLU A 135 1.16 -26.31 9.70
C GLU A 135 1.39 -24.83 9.99
N ARG A 136 2.62 -24.33 9.79
CA ARG A 136 2.92 -22.90 9.92
C ARG A 136 2.16 -22.09 8.88
N ASP A 137 2.19 -22.54 7.63
CA ASP A 137 1.51 -21.85 6.52
C ASP A 137 -0.02 -21.79 6.79
N VAL A 138 -0.64 -22.88 7.22
CA VAL A 138 -2.05 -22.93 7.63
C VAL A 138 -2.33 -21.95 8.77
N LYS A 139 -1.46 -21.86 9.78
CA LYS A 139 -1.62 -20.91 10.88
C LYS A 139 -1.54 -19.46 10.40
N THR A 140 -0.61 -19.14 9.49
CA THR A 140 -0.52 -17.79 8.90
C THR A 140 -1.74 -17.45 8.05
N LEU A 141 -2.21 -18.39 7.23
CA LEU A 141 -3.40 -18.22 6.39
C LEU A 141 -4.66 -18.01 7.24
N ARG A 142 -4.81 -18.74 8.35
CA ARG A 142 -5.91 -18.52 9.30
C ARG A 142 -5.90 -17.11 9.88
N LYS A 143 -4.74 -16.61 10.34
CA LYS A 143 -4.60 -15.24 10.85
C LYS A 143 -4.93 -14.20 9.77
N ASN A 144 -4.46 -14.42 8.55
CA ASN A 144 -4.75 -13.53 7.43
C ASN A 144 -6.25 -13.54 7.09
N LEU A 145 -6.88 -14.71 7.07
CA LEU A 145 -8.33 -14.84 6.84
C LEU A 145 -9.13 -14.10 7.92
N GLU A 146 -8.78 -14.27 9.19
CA GLU A 146 -9.42 -13.55 10.31
C GLU A 146 -9.31 -12.03 10.13
N SER A 147 -8.12 -11.51 9.82
CA SER A 147 -7.92 -10.08 9.56
C SER A 147 -8.72 -9.58 8.35
N THR A 148 -8.85 -10.41 7.30
CA THR A 148 -9.60 -10.06 6.09
C THR A 148 -11.10 -10.06 6.34
N LEU A 149 -11.60 -10.99 7.17
CA LEU A 149 -13.00 -11.03 7.58
C LEU A 149 -13.38 -9.80 8.40
N ILE A 150 -12.55 -9.41 9.37
CA ILE A 150 -12.77 -8.19 10.16
C ILE A 150 -12.79 -6.96 9.24
N LEU A 151 -11.84 -6.85 8.30
CA LEU A 151 -11.82 -5.75 7.33
C LEU A 151 -13.08 -5.73 6.46
N ARG A 152 -13.55 -6.90 6.03
CA ARG A 152 -14.80 -7.03 5.26
C ARG A 152 -16.01 -6.55 6.07
N GLU A 153 -16.10 -6.91 7.34
CA GLU A 153 -17.18 -6.45 8.22
C GLU A 153 -17.18 -4.94 8.38
N ASN A 154 -16.01 -4.33 8.61
CA ASN A 154 -15.86 -2.88 8.69
C ASN A 154 -16.28 -2.19 7.39
N LEU A 155 -15.83 -2.69 6.23
CA LEU A 155 -16.22 -2.14 4.92
C LEU A 155 -17.73 -2.27 4.66
N GLN A 156 -18.35 -3.35 5.13
CA GLN A 156 -19.79 -3.54 5.03
C GLN A 156 -20.55 -2.53 5.91
N GLU A 157 -20.03 -2.26 7.12
CA GLU A 157 -20.59 -1.22 7.99
C GLU A 157 -20.46 0.17 7.38
N ASP A 158 -19.30 0.52 6.84
CA ASP A 158 -19.04 1.81 6.19
C ASP A 158 -19.89 1.99 4.93
N LYS A 159 -20.09 0.92 4.16
CA LYS A 159 -21.03 0.91 3.04
C LYS A 159 -22.45 1.23 3.52
N ASN A 160 -22.90 0.60 4.60
CA ASN A 160 -24.23 0.83 5.15
C ASN A 160 -24.39 2.27 5.70
N LYS A 161 -23.37 2.82 6.35
CA LYS A 161 -23.34 4.23 6.79
C LYS A 161 -23.44 5.17 5.58
N THR A 162 -22.65 4.92 4.54
CA THR A 162 -22.64 5.72 3.31
C THR A 162 -23.99 5.68 2.60
N ILE A 163 -24.64 4.51 2.55
CA ILE A 163 -25.99 4.39 1.98
C ILE A 163 -26.98 5.25 2.78
N LYS A 164 -26.94 5.21 4.12
CA LYS A 164 -27.82 6.03 4.96
C LYS A 164 -27.57 7.53 4.79
N THR A 165 -26.32 7.97 4.68
CA THR A 165 -26.03 9.39 4.43
C THR A 165 -26.50 9.81 3.04
N GLN A 166 -26.28 8.96 2.03
CA GLN A 166 -26.71 9.22 0.66
C GLN A 166 -28.24 9.34 0.54
N THR A 167 -29.02 8.50 1.23
CA THR A 167 -30.49 8.60 1.18
C THR A 167 -30.98 9.89 1.82
N VAL A 168 -30.38 10.32 2.94
CA VAL A 168 -30.70 11.60 3.59
C VAL A 168 -30.32 12.79 2.70
N GLU A 169 -29.14 12.76 2.08
CA GLU A 169 -28.71 13.81 1.16
C GLU A 169 -29.59 13.88 -0.09
N SER A 170 -29.99 12.73 -0.63
CA SER A 170 -30.93 12.65 -1.76
C SER A 170 -32.27 13.29 -1.42
N ALA A 171 -32.84 12.96 -0.25
CA ALA A 171 -34.11 13.57 0.20
C ALA A 171 -33.98 15.09 0.40
N LYS A 172 -32.87 15.56 0.97
CA LYS A 172 -32.59 17.00 1.12
C LYS A 172 -32.39 17.70 -0.23
N ALA A 173 -31.76 17.04 -1.21
CA ALA A 173 -31.58 17.58 -2.54
C ALA A 173 -32.93 17.71 -3.26
N GLU A 174 -33.82 16.72 -3.12
CA GLU A 174 -35.18 16.74 -3.65
C GLU A 174 -36.01 17.87 -3.00
N GLU A 175 -35.94 18.05 -1.68
CA GLU A 175 -36.58 19.17 -0.98
C GLU A 175 -36.09 20.53 -1.51
N ARG A 176 -34.78 20.67 -1.72
CA ARG A 176 -34.19 21.91 -2.29
C ARG A 176 -34.66 22.16 -3.72
N LEU A 177 -34.79 21.12 -4.53
CA LEU A 177 -35.33 21.22 -5.89
C LEU A 177 -36.77 21.72 -5.88
N LEU A 178 -37.63 21.12 -5.06
CA LEU A 178 -39.02 21.56 -4.89
C LEU A 178 -39.11 23.01 -4.41
N ASN A 179 -38.28 23.41 -3.45
CA ASN A 179 -38.24 24.79 -2.96
C ASN A 179 -37.76 25.76 -4.05
N MET A 180 -36.77 25.37 -4.86
CA MET A 180 -36.31 26.15 -6.00
C MET A 180 -37.43 26.34 -7.05
N ASP A 181 -38.17 25.28 -7.36
CA ASP A 181 -39.31 25.33 -8.28
C ASP A 181 -40.43 26.24 -7.75
N PHE A 182 -40.70 26.18 -6.44
CA PHE A 182 -41.63 27.08 -5.78
C PHE A 182 -41.19 28.55 -5.90
N VAL A 183 -39.94 28.86 -5.55
CA VAL A 183 -39.39 30.22 -5.59
C VAL A 183 -39.39 30.76 -7.02
N THR A 184 -38.99 29.95 -8.01
CA THR A 184 -38.99 30.37 -9.42
C THR A 184 -40.40 30.62 -9.94
N THR A 185 -41.38 29.79 -9.56
CA THR A 185 -42.79 30.01 -9.89
C THR A 185 -43.32 31.29 -9.25
N LYS A 186 -43.00 31.53 -7.97
CA LYS A 186 -43.42 32.74 -7.26
C LYS A 186 -42.78 34.00 -7.84
N ALA A 187 -41.51 33.94 -8.24
CA ALA A 187 -40.81 35.03 -8.90
C ALA A 187 -41.49 35.41 -10.23
N LYS A 188 -41.91 34.41 -11.03
CA LYS A 188 -42.68 34.65 -12.26
C LYS A 188 -44.04 35.30 -11.97
N GLU A 189 -44.78 34.81 -10.98
CA GLU A 189 -46.07 35.40 -10.59
C GLU A 189 -45.93 36.87 -10.16
N LEU A 190 -44.94 37.18 -9.33
CA LEU A 190 -44.64 38.54 -8.89
C LEU A 190 -44.19 39.42 -10.07
N GLY A 191 -43.40 38.88 -11.00
CA GLY A 191 -43.03 39.55 -12.25
C GLY A 191 -44.25 39.96 -13.06
N HIS A 192 -45.18 39.02 -13.30
CA HIS A 192 -46.44 39.30 -13.99
C HIS A 192 -47.32 40.31 -13.23
N ARG A 193 -47.35 40.25 -11.89
CA ARG A 193 -48.09 41.23 -11.08
C ARG A 193 -47.48 42.62 -11.17
N ARG A 194 -46.15 42.72 -11.18
CA ARG A 194 -45.42 43.98 -11.37
C ARG A 194 -45.72 44.57 -12.74
N GLU A 195 -45.62 43.77 -13.80
CA GLU A 195 -45.92 44.19 -15.17
C GLU A 195 -47.37 44.68 -15.31
N ARG A 196 -48.35 43.97 -14.74
CA ARG A 196 -49.74 44.44 -14.69
C ARG A 196 -49.89 45.78 -13.95
N ALA A 197 -49.21 45.96 -12.83
CA ALA A 197 -49.25 47.21 -12.08
C ALA A 197 -48.58 48.36 -12.84
N GLU A 198 -47.46 48.10 -13.53
CA GLU A 198 -46.79 49.06 -14.41
C GLU A 198 -47.70 49.50 -15.55
N VAL A 199 -48.37 48.56 -16.23
CA VAL A 199 -49.38 48.87 -17.27
C VAL A 199 -50.53 49.71 -16.70
N GLN A 200 -51.02 49.39 -15.50
CA GLN A 200 -52.06 50.19 -14.84
C GLN A 200 -51.59 51.62 -14.52
N LEU A 201 -50.37 51.79 -14.02
CA LEU A 201 -49.79 53.12 -13.76
C LEU A 201 -49.63 53.93 -15.04
N LEU A 202 -49.13 53.30 -16.11
CA LEU A 202 -49.01 53.92 -17.44
C LEU A 202 -50.39 54.32 -17.99
N SER A 203 -51.40 53.45 -17.91
CA SER A 203 -52.76 53.74 -18.39
C SER A 203 -53.43 54.91 -17.65
N ARG A 204 -53.04 55.15 -16.39
CA ARG A 204 -53.53 56.27 -15.57
C ARG A 204 -52.75 57.56 -15.82
N ASN A 205 -51.80 57.58 -16.77
CA ASN A 205 -50.88 58.69 -17.02
C ASN A 205 -50.22 59.19 -15.73
N MET A 206 -49.84 58.28 -14.83
CA MET A 206 -49.09 58.63 -13.62
C MET A 206 -47.69 59.09 -14.02
N ASP A 207 -47.48 60.41 -13.96
CA ASP A 207 -46.19 61.02 -14.26
C ASP A 207 -45.18 60.70 -13.15
N LYS A 208 -43.91 60.45 -13.53
CA LYS A 208 -42.84 60.07 -12.59
C LYS A 208 -42.56 61.16 -11.55
N SER A 209 -43.01 62.39 -11.83
CA SER A 209 -43.00 63.54 -10.92
C SER A 209 -43.86 63.34 -9.67
N LEU A 210 -44.88 62.47 -9.70
CA LEU A 210 -45.77 62.16 -8.57
C LEU A 210 -45.31 60.95 -7.73
N THR A 211 -44.09 60.46 -7.95
CA THR A 211 -43.53 59.36 -7.16
C THR A 211 -43.27 59.81 -5.72
N HIS A 212 -43.39 58.91 -4.73
CA HIS A 212 -43.08 59.24 -3.33
C HIS A 212 -41.70 59.88 -3.18
N GLN A 213 -40.69 59.39 -3.91
CA GLN A 213 -39.33 59.94 -3.88
C GLN A 213 -39.27 61.40 -4.35
N SER A 214 -39.94 61.76 -5.44
CA SER A 214 -39.95 63.13 -5.95
C SER A 214 -40.78 64.07 -5.07
N ILE A 215 -41.88 63.59 -4.47
CA ILE A 215 -42.66 64.35 -3.47
C ILE A 215 -41.81 64.62 -2.22
N VAL A 216 -41.06 63.62 -1.74
CA VAL A 216 -40.14 63.79 -0.61
C VAL A 216 -39.05 64.80 -0.95
N GLN A 217 -38.42 64.72 -2.12
CA GLN A 217 -37.42 65.70 -2.57
C GLN A 217 -38.00 67.12 -2.64
N LEU A 218 -39.15 67.32 -3.28
CA LEU A 218 -39.84 68.61 -3.34
C LEU A 218 -40.18 69.15 -1.94
N SER A 219 -40.64 68.28 -1.03
CA SER A 219 -40.91 68.70 0.35
C SER A 219 -39.65 69.13 1.10
N GLN A 220 -38.52 68.43 0.88
CA GLN A 220 -37.23 68.80 1.44
C GLN A 220 -36.77 70.15 0.89
N GLU A 221 -36.89 70.38 -0.42
CA GLU A 221 -36.60 71.67 -1.06
C GLU A 221 -37.48 72.80 -0.51
N VAL A 222 -38.79 72.57 -0.36
CA VAL A 222 -39.71 73.55 0.24
C VAL A 222 -39.32 73.85 1.69
N THR A 223 -38.89 72.86 2.47
CA THR A 223 -38.41 73.11 3.84
C THR A 223 -37.10 73.87 3.87
N ALA A 224 -36.16 73.60 2.96
CA ALA A 224 -34.92 74.34 2.83
C ALA A 224 -35.17 75.80 2.43
N LEU A 225 -36.00 76.03 1.40
CA LEU A 225 -36.43 77.38 0.99
C LEU A 225 -37.16 78.11 2.12
N LYS A 226 -38.02 77.42 2.89
CA LYS A 226 -38.65 78.02 4.08
C LYS A 226 -37.61 78.42 5.12
N GLN A 227 -36.60 77.60 5.37
CA GLN A 227 -35.50 77.94 6.29
C GLN A 227 -34.68 79.14 5.80
N GLU A 228 -34.52 79.33 4.49
CA GLU A 228 -33.85 80.51 3.90
C GLU A 228 -34.72 81.78 3.91
N ILE A 229 -36.04 81.64 3.72
CA ILE A 229 -36.99 82.77 3.75
C ILE A 229 -37.13 83.36 5.17
N VAL A 230 -37.05 82.54 6.24
CA VAL A 230 -37.16 83.01 7.63
C VAL A 230 -36.15 84.11 7.99
N PRO A 231 -34.83 83.96 7.78
CA PRO A 231 -33.86 85.02 8.05
C PRO A 231 -34.00 86.20 7.08
N LEU A 232 -34.39 85.97 5.82
CA LEU A 232 -34.64 87.06 4.87
C LEU A 232 -35.86 87.91 5.28
N LYS A 233 -36.95 87.28 5.75
CA LYS A 233 -38.10 87.99 6.32
C LYS A 233 -37.73 88.78 7.58
N LYS A 234 -36.96 88.20 8.50
CA LYS A 234 -36.43 88.93 9.68
C LYS A 234 -35.55 90.11 9.29
N LYS A 235 -34.78 90.01 8.20
CA LYS A 235 -34.00 91.12 7.66
C LYS A 235 -34.89 92.18 7.01
N LEU A 236 -36.03 91.81 6.42
CA LEU A 236 -36.95 92.71 5.76
C LEU A 236 -37.89 93.44 6.73
N GLU A 237 -38.30 92.79 7.83
CA GLU A 237 -39.23 93.32 8.84
C GLU A 237 -38.89 94.75 9.31
N PRO A 238 -37.62 95.07 9.64
CA PRO A 238 -37.23 96.44 10.01
C PRO A 238 -37.33 97.47 8.87
N TYR A 239 -37.30 97.01 7.61
CA TYR A 239 -37.43 97.89 6.43
C TYR A 239 -38.88 98.08 5.98
N MET A 240 -39.81 97.22 6.40
CA MET A 240 -41.23 97.36 6.06
C MET A 240 -41.90 98.53 6.80
N ASP A 241 -41.35 98.93 7.95
CA ASP A 241 -41.79 100.10 8.72
C ASP A 241 -41.19 101.42 8.21
N LEU A 242 -40.19 101.37 7.31
CA LEU A 242 -39.61 102.55 6.68
C LEU A 242 -40.46 102.96 5.47
N CYS A 243 -40.87 104.23 5.43
CA CYS A 243 -41.62 104.74 4.28
C CYS A 243 -40.76 104.66 3.00
N PRO A 244 -41.33 104.33 1.82
CA PRO A 244 -40.57 104.03 0.60
C PRO A 244 -39.71 105.17 0.01
N ASN A 245 -39.68 106.36 0.63
CA ASN A 245 -38.91 107.52 0.18
C ASN A 245 -37.66 107.71 1.08
N PRO A 246 -36.44 107.60 0.53
CA PRO A 246 -35.19 107.61 1.30
C PRO A 246 -34.96 108.91 2.09
N SER A 247 -35.49 110.04 1.61
CA SER A 247 -35.34 111.34 2.27
C SER A 247 -36.18 111.44 3.55
N LEU A 248 -37.38 110.84 3.54
CA LEU A 248 -38.31 110.86 4.67
C LEU A 248 -37.92 109.83 5.75
N ALA A 249 -37.30 108.72 5.33
CA ALA A 249 -36.74 107.72 6.23
C ALA A 249 -35.56 108.28 7.05
N GLN A 250 -34.69 109.10 6.45
CA GLN A 250 -33.60 109.76 7.19
C GLN A 250 -34.14 110.68 8.29
N VAL A 251 -35.19 111.46 8.00
CA VAL A 251 -35.82 112.36 9.00
C VAL A 251 -36.39 111.55 10.17
N LYS A 252 -37.15 110.48 9.91
CA LYS A 252 -37.71 109.64 10.99
C LYS A 252 -36.64 108.88 11.79
N ILE A 253 -35.54 108.46 11.16
CA ILE A 253 -34.39 107.87 11.87
C ILE A 253 -33.75 108.92 12.80
N GLN A 254 -33.68 110.18 12.36
CA GLN A 254 -33.11 111.27 13.14
C GLN A 254 -34.04 111.68 14.30
N GLU A 255 -35.36 111.73 14.07
CA GLU A 255 -36.38 111.94 15.10
C GLU A 255 -36.33 110.82 16.16
N ALA A 256 -36.30 109.55 15.75
CA ALA A 256 -36.18 108.43 16.68
C ALA A 256 -34.85 108.47 17.46
N LYS A 257 -33.73 108.89 16.84
CA LYS A 257 -32.46 109.11 17.55
C LYS A 257 -32.57 110.23 18.60
N THR A 258 -33.27 111.31 18.30
CA THR A 258 -33.49 112.39 19.28
C THR A 258 -34.43 111.96 20.41
N GLU A 259 -35.46 111.17 20.12
CA GLU A 259 -36.34 110.60 21.16
C GLU A 259 -35.59 109.62 22.06
N LEU A 260 -34.73 108.76 21.50
CA LEU A 260 -33.92 107.80 22.26
C LEU A 260 -32.88 108.53 23.14
N ALA A 261 -32.20 109.55 22.61
CA ALA A 261 -31.33 110.41 23.41
C ALA A 261 -32.10 111.15 24.53
N SER A 262 -33.36 111.55 24.27
CA SER A 262 -34.22 112.15 25.30
C SER A 262 -34.62 111.15 26.39
N LEU A 263 -34.82 109.88 26.05
CA LEU A 263 -35.15 108.83 27.01
C LEU A 263 -33.91 108.37 27.79
N ASP A 264 -32.75 108.25 27.16
CA ASP A 264 -31.48 107.96 27.84
C ASP A 264 -31.12 109.09 28.82
N SER A 265 -31.24 110.36 28.42
CA SER A 265 -31.04 111.48 29.35
C SER A 265 -32.04 111.49 30.51
N LYS A 266 -33.31 111.08 30.29
CA LYS A 266 -34.29 110.88 31.37
C LYS A 266 -33.96 109.70 32.28
N LEU A 267 -33.34 108.64 31.73
CA LEU A 267 -32.89 107.48 32.47
C LEU A 267 -31.64 107.81 33.32
N GLU A 268 -30.75 108.64 32.77
CA GLU A 268 -29.54 109.13 33.44
C GLU A 268 -29.87 110.12 34.59
N ILE A 269 -30.90 110.98 34.41
CA ILE A 269 -31.43 111.85 35.47
C ILE A 269 -32.24 111.05 36.52
N GLY A 270 -32.78 109.89 36.15
CA GLY A 270 -33.49 108.97 37.06
C GLY A 270 -32.57 108.13 37.96
N MET A 271 -31.26 108.12 37.72
CA MET A 271 -30.28 107.34 38.48
C MET A 271 -29.51 108.14 39.55
N GLU A 272 -29.70 109.47 39.67
CA GLU A 272 -29.04 110.32 40.70
C GLU A 272 -29.88 110.58 41.98
N PHE A 273 -31.01 109.90 42.19
CA PHE A 273 -31.71 109.89 43.48
C PHE A 273 -32.29 108.52 43.85
N LYS A 274 -31.42 107.53 44.14
CA LYS A 274 -31.50 106.57 45.27
C LYS A 274 -30.38 105.55 45.23
#